data_AF-A0A3D0XBH2-F1
#
_entry.id   AF-A0A3D0XBH2-F1
#
_cell.length_a   1.000
_cell.length_b   1.000
_cell.length_c   1.000
_cell.angle_alpha   90.00
_cell.angle_beta   90.00
_cell.angle_gamma   90.00
#
_symmetry.space_group_name_H-M   'P 1'
#
loop_
_entity.id
_entity.type
_entity.pdbx_description
1 polymer ?
#
loop_
_entity_poly.entity_id
_entity_poly.type
_entity_poly.pdbx_seq_one_letter_code
_entity_poly.pdbx_strand_id
1 'polypeptide(L)' 'MYKYDPKSLVADEFINDEEIKDTLRFADENKDNLELIDKIIEKAKLRKGIDHREASVLLACDNPQKLDEIYALAQQI' A
#
# COMPACT_ATOMS: atom_id res chain seq x y z
N MET A 1 23.73 -5.55 9.43
CA MET A 1 22.29 -5.69 9.08
C MET A 1 21.74 -4.29 9.06
N TYR A 2 21.52 -3.73 7.88
CA TYR A 2 21.10 -2.34 7.72
C TYR A 2 19.61 -2.24 8.06
N LYS A 3 19.26 -1.28 8.91
CA LYS A 3 17.88 -1.03 9.32
C LYS A 3 17.19 -0.24 8.21
N TYR A 4 16.00 -0.66 7.79
CA TYR A 4 15.22 0.05 6.77
C TYR A 4 15.03 1.51 7.16
N ASP A 5 15.45 2.42 6.27
CA ASP A 5 15.21 3.84 6.40
C ASP A 5 14.69 4.40 5.06
N PRO A 6 13.37 4.68 4.96
CA PRO A 6 12.76 5.22 3.76
C PRO A 6 13.24 6.63 3.41
N LYS A 7 14.00 7.29 4.29
CA LYS A 7 14.60 8.61 4.04
C LYS A 7 16.10 8.53 3.75
N SER A 8 16.68 7.34 3.77
CA SER A 8 18.10 7.19 3.47
C SER A 8 18.38 7.48 1.99
N LEU A 9 19.51 8.14 1.77
CA LEU A 9 20.06 8.37 0.42
C LEU A 9 20.85 7.15 -0.08
N VAL A 10 21.07 6.14 0.78
CA VAL A 10 21.77 4.90 0.46
C VAL A 10 20.75 3.86 0.00
N ALA A 11 20.89 3.37 -1.23
CA ALA A 11 19.95 2.43 -1.83
C ALA A 11 19.80 1.14 -1.01
N ASP A 12 20.87 0.63 -0.40
CA ASP A 12 20.83 -0.57 0.46
C ASP A 12 20.07 -0.38 1.78
N GLU A 13 19.89 0.87 2.24
CA GLU A 13 19.10 1.19 3.44
C GLU A 13 17.65 1.54 3.10
N PHE A 14 17.42 2.04 1.88
CA PHE A 14 16.10 2.33 1.32
C PHE A 14 15.39 1.08 0.77
N ILE A 15 16.13 0.16 0.13
CA ILE A 15 15.62 -1.07 -0.46
C ILE A 15 15.99 -2.24 0.47
N ASN A 16 15.08 -2.56 1.38
CA ASN A 16 15.27 -3.66 2.32
C ASN A 16 14.38 -4.87 1.91
N ASP A 17 15.01 -6.01 1.61
CA ASP A 17 14.33 -7.24 1.21
C ASP A 17 13.38 -7.79 2.30
N GLU A 18 13.74 -7.68 3.57
CA GLU A 18 12.84 -8.07 4.68
C GLU A 18 11.61 -7.17 4.73
N GLU A 19 11.77 -5.85 4.56
CA GLU A 19 10.65 -4.91 4.55
C GLU A 19 9.72 -5.15 3.35
N ILE A 20 10.28 -5.47 2.17
CA ILE A 20 9.48 -5.81 0.98
C ILE A 20 8.68 -7.09 1.23
N LYS A 21 9.32 -8.15 1.76
CA LYS A 21 8.64 -9.41 2.09
C LYS A 21 7.58 -9.23 3.16
N ASP A 22 7.84 -8.41 4.18
CA ASP A 22 6.87 -8.08 5.22
C ASP A 22 5.69 -7.28 4.65
N THR A 23 5.95 -6.34 3.75
CA THR A 23 4.91 -5.58 3.05
C THR A 23 4.03 -6.50 2.18
N LEU A 24 4.64 -7.42 1.44
CA LEU A 24 3.90 -8.41 0.64
C LEU A 24 3.07 -9.35 1.52
N ARG A 25 3.63 -9.82 2.65
CA ARG A 25 2.90 -10.66 3.61
C ARG A 25 1.71 -9.91 4.21
N PHE A 26 1.91 -8.67 4.63
CA PHE A 26 0.84 -7.82 5.15
C PHE A 26 -0.27 -7.60 4.11
N ALA A 27 0.10 -7.40 2.84
CA ALA A 27 -0.86 -7.29 1.75
C ALA A 27 -1.66 -8.58 1.54
N ASP A 28 -1.01 -9.74 1.51
CA ASP A 28 -1.70 -11.03 1.34
C ASP A 28 -2.62 -11.39 2.50
N GLU A 29 -2.24 -11.05 3.74
CA GLU A 29 -3.08 -11.22 4.93
C GLU A 29 -4.30 -10.28 4.95
N ASN A 30 -4.21 -9.12 4.28
CA ASN A 30 -5.25 -8.08 4.30
C ASN A 30 -5.98 -7.87 2.96
N LYS A 31 -5.69 -8.66 1.93
CA LYS A 31 -6.31 -8.53 0.59
C LYS A 31 -7.83 -8.65 0.59
N ASP A 32 -8.37 -9.41 1.56
CA ASP A 32 -9.81 -9.63 1.76
C ASP A 32 -10.38 -8.76 2.89
N ASN A 33 -9.55 -7.93 3.53
CA ASN A 33 -9.95 -7.08 4.64
C ASN A 33 -10.61 -5.79 4.11
N LEU A 34 -11.90 -5.91 3.76
CA LEU A 34 -12.68 -4.81 3.19
C LEU A 34 -12.70 -3.57 4.08
N GLU A 35 -12.74 -3.73 5.41
CA GLU A 35 -12.70 -2.60 6.34
C GLU A 35 -11.39 -1.82 6.26
N LEU A 36 -10.26 -2.52 6.09
CA LEU A 36 -8.96 -1.87 5.92
C LEU A 36 -8.88 -1.18 4.56
N ILE A 37 -9.29 -1.87 3.50
CA ILE A 37 -9.31 -1.34 2.13
C ILE A 37 -10.15 -0.06 2.07
N ASP A 38 -11.35 -0.06 2.68
CA ASP A 38 -12.20 1.12 2.75
C ASP A 38 -11.53 2.28 3.47
N LYS A 39 -10.87 2.03 4.61
CA LYS A 39 -10.11 3.07 5.31
C LYS A 39 -8.98 3.65 4.45
N ILE A 40 -8.29 2.81 3.68
CA ILE A 40 -7.21 3.26 2.79
C ILE A 40 -7.79 4.10 1.64
N ILE A 41 -8.89 3.65 1.03
CA ILE A 41 -9.58 4.39 -0.04
C ILE A 41 -10.06 5.76 0.46
N GLU A 42 -10.68 5.82 1.64
CA GLU A 42 -11.09 7.08 2.28
C GLU A 42 -9.89 8.00 2.56
N LYS A 43 -8.76 7.44 2.99
CA LYS A 43 -7.52 8.20 3.17
C LYS A 43 -6.98 8.72 1.83
N ALA A 44 -7.05 7.93 0.77
CA ALA A 44 -6.66 8.34 -0.58
C ALA A 44 -7.56 9.47 -1.13
N LYS A 45 -8.87 9.45 -0.82
CA LYS A 45 -9.81 10.54 -1.15
C LYS A 45 -9.38 11.89 -0.56
N LEU A 46 -8.68 11.90 0.57
CA LEU A 46 -8.14 13.13 1.17
C LEU A 46 -6.96 13.73 0.40
N ARG A 47 -6.43 13.05 -0.64
CA ARG A 47 -5.31 13.49 -1.48
C ARG A 47 -4.04 13.82 -0.69
N LYS A 48 -3.82 13.13 0.43
CA LYS A 48 -2.62 13.27 1.29
C LYS A 48 -1.57 12.17 1.09
N GLY A 49 -1.78 11.31 0.08
CA GLY A 49 -0.97 10.12 -0.14
C GLY A 49 -1.32 8.98 0.82
N ILE A 50 -0.90 7.78 0.43
CA ILE A 50 -0.99 6.55 1.22
C ILE A 50 0.41 5.99 1.44
N ASP A 51 0.56 5.17 2.47
CA ASP A 51 1.83 4.50 2.76
C ASP A 51 2.09 3.35 1.77
N HIS A 52 3.37 2.99 1.57
CA HIS A 52 3.76 1.86 0.72
C HIS A 52 3.09 0.53 1.12
N ARG A 53 2.89 0.28 2.42
CA ARG A 53 2.18 -0.92 2.89
C ARG A 53 0.71 -0.89 2.53
N GLU A 54 0.05 0.27 2.72
CA GLU A 54 -1.34 0.47 2.34
C GLU A 54 -1.53 0.32 0.82
N ALA A 55 -0.61 0.86 0.02
CA ALA A 55 -0.60 0.70 -1.43
C ALA A 55 -0.44 -0.78 -1.84
N SER A 56 0.40 -1.53 -1.15
CA SER A 56 0.55 -2.98 -1.39
C SER A 56 -0.75 -3.75 -1.11
N VAL A 57 -1.51 -3.38 -0.06
CA VAL A 57 -2.82 -3.98 0.23
C VAL A 57 -3.83 -3.69 -0.88
N LEU A 58 -3.90 -2.44 -1.36
CA LEU A 58 -4.76 -2.09 -2.49
C LEU A 58 -4.40 -2.85 -3.77
N LEU A 59 -3.09 -3.05 -4.02
CA LEU A 59 -2.60 -3.82 -5.16
C LEU A 59 -2.93 -5.31 -5.07
N ALA A 60 -2.92 -5.88 -3.87
CA ALA A 60 -3.29 -7.28 -3.63
C ALA A 60 -4.80 -7.50 -3.56
N CYS A 61 -5.61 -6.43 -3.55
CA CYS A 61 -7.06 -6.54 -3.46
C CYS A 61 -7.66 -7.08 -4.77
N ASP A 62 -8.30 -8.25 -4.69
CA ASP A 62 -8.97 -8.88 -5.84
C ASP A 62 -10.46 -8.50 -5.95
N ASN A 63 -10.96 -7.59 -5.11
CA ASN A 63 -12.38 -7.21 -5.13
C ASN A 63 -12.65 -6.21 -6.27
N PRO A 64 -13.44 -6.58 -7.30
CA PRO A 64 -13.66 -5.73 -8.46
C PRO A 64 -14.35 -4.41 -8.13
N GLN A 65 -15.24 -4.36 -7.13
CA GLN A 65 -15.91 -3.12 -6.75
C GLN A 65 -14.95 -2.11 -6.12
N LYS A 66 -14.01 -2.60 -5.29
CA LYS A 66 -13.00 -1.75 -4.67
C LYS A 66 -11.96 -1.30 -5.69
N LEU A 67 -11.56 -2.19 -6.60
CA LEU A 67 -10.67 -1.85 -7.71
C LEU A 67 -11.26 -0.74 -8.58
N ASP A 68 -12.54 -0.86 -8.97
CA ASP A 68 -13.24 0.19 -9.73
C ASP A 68 -13.24 1.53 -8.98
N GLU A 69 -13.46 1.53 -7.66
CA GLU A 69 -13.42 2.73 -6.84
C GLU A 69 -12.00 3.36 -6.81
N ILE A 70 -10.97 2.54 -6.66
CA ILE A 70 -9.56 2.97 -6.70
C ILE A 70 -9.21 3.57 -8.06
N TYR A 71 -9.61 2.92 -9.17
CA TYR A 71 -9.37 3.43 -10.51
C TYR A 71 -10.12 4.73 -10.77
N ALA A 72 -11.38 4.83 -10.34
CA ALA A 72 -12.16 6.06 -10.45
C ALA A 72 -11.52 7.20 -9.66
N LEU A 73 -11.00 6.92 -8.46
CA LEU A 73 -10.24 7.87 -7.66
C LEU A 73 -8.96 8.32 -8.37
N ALA A 74 -8.18 7.38 -8.91
CA ALA A 74 -6.95 7.69 -9.62
C ALA A 74 -7.19 8.56 -10.87
N GLN A 75 -8.32 8.41 -11.56
CA GLN A 75 -8.70 9.26 -12.70
C GLN A 75 -9.07 10.70 -12.32
N GLN A 76 -9.39 10.97 -11.05
CA GLN A 76 -9.81 12.30 -10.57
C GLN A 76 -8.65 13.17 -10.03
N ILE A 77 -7.43 12.64 -10.01
CA ILE A 77 -6.25 13.28 -9.41
C ILE A 77 -5.25 13.65 -10.50
#